data_AF-A0A8H9BTM9-F1
#
_entry.id   AF-A0A8H9BTM9-F1
#
_cell.length_a   1.000
_cell.length_b   1.000
_cell.length_c   1.000
_cell.angle_alpha   90.00
_cell.angle_beta   90.00
_cell.angle_gamma   90.00
#
_symmetry.space_group_name_H-M   'P 1'
#
loop_
_entity.id
_entity.type
_entity.pdbx_description
1 polymer ?
#
loop_
_entity_poly.entity_id
_entity_poly.type
_entity_poly.pdbx_seq_one_letter_code
_entity_poly.pdbx_strand_id
1 'polypeptide(L)' 'MKKIRMLSLFSGIGAPETAIKNLGYDLELLNFCEIDKYASTSYEAIHKENKSKNLIFIEPCFKYV' A
#
# COMPACT_ATOMS: atom_id res chain seq x y z
N MET A 1 -6.45 12.75 -16.64
CA MET A 1 -5.09 12.70 -16.07
C MET A 1 -4.61 11.26 -16.03
N LYS A 2 -3.30 11.01 -16.09
CA LYS A 2 -2.73 9.67 -15.99
C LYS A 2 -2.76 9.21 -14.53
N LYS A 3 -3.19 7.98 -14.28
CA LYS A 3 -3.28 7.39 -12.94
C LYS A 3 -1.89 7.11 -12.38
N ILE A 4 -1.65 7.45 -11.12
CA ILE A 4 -0.41 7.12 -10.40
C ILE A 4 -0.50 5.63 -10.05
N ARG A 5 0.52 4.85 -10.42
CA ARG A 5 0.62 3.43 -10.04
C ARG A 5 1.65 3.29 -8.94
N MET A 6 1.28 2.64 -7.85
CA MET A 6 2.12 2.56 -6.65
C MET A 6 2.25 1.12 -6.15
N LEU A 7 3.48 0.76 -5.79
CA LEU A 7 3.81 -0.35 -4.91
C LEU A 7 4.21 0.25 -3.56
N SER A 8 3.51 -0.09 -2.49
CA SER A 8 3.81 0.42 -1.15
C SER A 8 4.72 -0.55 -0.40
N LEU A 9 5.87 -0.07 0.06
CA LEU A 9 6.83 -0.85 0.84
C LEU A 9 6.89 -0.28 2.25
N PHE A 10 6.90 -1.16 3.25
CA PHE A 10 6.82 -0.79 4.67
C PHE A 10 5.62 0.14 4.91
N SER A 11 4.48 -0.33 4.43
CA SER A 11 3.30 0.50 4.13
C SER A 11 2.65 1.08 5.40
N GLY A 12 2.91 0.46 6.56
CA GLY A 12 2.24 0.78 7.80
C GLY A 12 0.72 0.72 7.60
N ILE A 13 0.03 1.81 7.94
CA ILE A 13 -1.41 1.96 7.74
C ILE A 13 -1.80 2.77 6.48
N GLY A 14 -0.82 3.16 5.65
CA GLY A 14 -1.07 3.80 4.35
C GLY A 14 -1.15 5.34 4.36
N ALA A 15 -0.25 5.98 5.11
CA ALA A 15 -0.15 7.44 5.15
C ALA A 15 0.20 8.07 3.78
N PRO A 16 1.16 7.55 2.99
CA PRO A 16 1.47 8.12 1.67
C PRO A 16 0.31 8.06 0.68
N GLU A 17 -0.43 6.95 0.64
CA GLU A 17 -1.59 6.75 -0.24
C GLU A 17 -2.71 7.71 0.13
N THR A 18 -2.92 7.91 1.44
CA THR A 18 -3.89 8.88 1.95
C THR A 18 -3.50 10.31 1.55
N ALA A 19 -2.22 10.67 1.65
CA ALA A 19 -1.73 11.97 1.23
C ALA A 19 -1.94 12.21 -0.28
N ILE A 20 -1.63 11.22 -1.13
CA ILE A 20 -1.83 11.31 -2.58
C ILE A 20 -3.31 11.51 -2.93
N LYS A 21 -4.22 10.75 -2.28
CA LYS A 21 -5.67 10.90 -2.48
C LYS A 21 -6.16 12.28 -2.01
N ASN A 22 -5.66 12.78 -0.87
CA ASN A 22 -6.01 14.10 -0.34
C ASN A 22 -5.55 15.25 -1.25
N LEU A 23 -4.45 15.07 -2.00
CA LEU A 23 -3.98 16.00 -3.02
C LEU A 23 -4.82 15.97 -4.31
N GLY A 24 -5.82 15.08 -4.41
CA GLY A 24 -6.72 14.98 -5.55
C GLY A 24 -6.21 14.14 -6.72
N TYR A 25 -5.16 13.33 -6.51
CA TYR A 25 -4.65 12.43 -7.55
C TYR A 25 -5.34 11.07 -7.53
N ASP A 26 -5.57 10.51 -8.73
CA ASP A 26 -6.03 9.12 -8.86
C ASP A 26 -4.87 8.15 -8.67
N LEU A 27 -5.03 7.23 -7.70
CA LEU A 27 -4.02 6.26 -7.28
C LEU A 27 -4.50 4.83 -7.57
N GLU A 28 -3.72 4.10 -8.34
CA GLU A 28 -3.79 2.64 -8.51
C GLU A 28 -2.75 1.99 -7.60
N LEU A 29 -3.21 1.43 -6.49
CA LEU A 29 -2.36 0.59 -5.66
C LEU A 29 -2.25 -0.81 -6.28
N LEU A 30 -1.05 -1.14 -6.76
CA LEU A 30 -0.75 -2.45 -7.33
C LEU A 30 -0.70 -3.50 -6.21
N ASN A 31 0.16 -3.25 -5.22
CA ASN A 31 0.38 -4.09 -4.05
C ASN A 31 0.91 -3.25 -2.88
N PHE A 32 0.87 -3.82 -1.69
CA PHE A 32 1.49 -3.25 -0.50
C PHE A 32 2.25 -4.33 0.28
N CYS A 33 3.25 -3.95 1.05
CA CYS A 33 4.05 -4.86 1.87
C CYS A 33 4.03 -4.33 3.31
N GLU A 34 3.39 -5.09 4.21
CA GLU A 34 3.39 -4.81 5.64
C GLU A 34 3.39 -6.14 6.42
N ILE A 35 4.36 -6.27 7.33
CA ILE A 35 4.58 -7.48 8.14
C ILE A 35 3.80 -7.43 9.45
N ASP A 36 3.57 -6.23 9.99
CA ASP A 36 2.79 -6.08 11.20
C ASP A 36 1.31 -6.34 10.89
N LYS A 37 0.77 -7.39 11.52
CA LYS A 37 -0.60 -7.85 11.30
C LYS A 37 -1.63 -6.77 11.63
N TYR A 38 -1.37 -5.95 12.65
CA TYR A 38 -2.32 -4.91 13.06
C TYR A 38 -2.30 -3.76 12.07
N ALA A 39 -1.11 -3.29 11.68
CA ALA A 39 -0.94 -2.27 10.67
C ALA A 39 -1.53 -2.71 9.33
N SER A 40 -1.26 -3.94 8.87
CA SER A 40 -1.79 -4.45 7.60
C SER A 40 -3.31 -4.57 7.61
N THR A 41 -3.90 -5.03 8.73
CA THR A 41 -5.36 -5.11 8.88
C THR A 41 -6.00 -3.72 8.86
N SER A 42 -5.39 -2.75 9.55
CA SER A 42 -5.82 -1.35 9.51
C SER A 42 -5.69 -0.77 8.10
N TYR A 43 -4.59 -1.05 7.39
CA TYR A 43 -4.36 -0.63 6.01
C TYR A 43 -5.49 -1.15 5.10
N GLU A 44 -5.78 -2.45 5.15
CA GLU A 44 -6.86 -3.09 4.37
C GLU A 44 -8.21 -2.40 4.62
N ALA A 45 -8.52 -2.07 5.88
CA ALA A 45 -9.77 -1.39 6.25
C ALA A 45 -9.82 0.07 5.78
N ILE A 46 -8.75 0.85 5.96
CA ILE A 46 -8.66 2.27 5.56
C ILE A 46 -8.73 2.40 4.04
N HIS A 47 -7.98 1.57 3.32
CA HIS A 47 -7.85 1.66 1.87
C HIS A 47 -8.87 0.81 1.10
N LYS A 48 -9.69 0.01 1.79
CA LYS A 48 -10.66 -0.96 1.23
C LYS A 48 -9.99 -1.96 0.28
N GLU A 49 -8.82 -2.44 0.67
CA GLU A 49 -8.00 -3.34 -0.13
C GLU A 49 -8.14 -4.79 0.33
N ASN A 50 -7.88 -5.73 -0.60
CA ASN A 50 -7.88 -7.14 -0.28
C ASN A 50 -6.54 -7.54 0.35
N LYS A 51 -6.59 -8.38 1.39
CA LYS A 51 -5.42 -9.01 2.01
C LYS A 51 -4.49 -9.71 1.00
N SER A 52 -5.01 -10.22 -0.11
CA SER A 52 -4.21 -10.83 -1.18
C SER A 52 -3.25 -9.85 -1.87
N LYS A 53 -3.46 -8.54 -1.74
CA LYS A 53 -2.51 -7.52 -2.21
C LYS A 53 -1.36 -7.29 -1.24
N ASN A 54 -1.47 -7.72 0.03
CA ASN A 54 -0.36 -7.70 0.96
C ASN A 54 0.64 -8.77 0.54
N LEU A 55 1.83 -8.34 0.16
CA LEU A 55 2.90 -9.20 -0.27
C LEU A 55 3.56 -9.96 0.89
N ILE A 56 3.33 -9.55 2.15
CA ILE A 56 3.82 -10.19 3.38
C ILE A 56 5.31 -10.57 3.26
N PHE A 57 6.21 -9.62 3.55
CA PHE A 57 7.67 -9.82 3.63
C PHE A 57 8.21 -10.94 2.70
N ILE A 58 7.97 -10.81 1.42
CA ILE A 58 8.57 -11.68 0.40
C ILE A 58 9.91 -11.07 -0.02
N GLU A 59 10.90 -11.91 -0.36
CA GLU A 59 12.19 -11.47 -0.94
C GLU A 59 12.07 -10.29 -1.93
N PRO A 60 11.06 -10.24 -2.83
CA PRO A 60 10.86 -9.09 -3.71
C PRO A 60 10.68 -7.74 -3.00
N CYS A 61 10.23 -7.66 -1.74
CA CYS A 61 10.16 -6.38 -1.03
C CYS A 61 11.55 -5.73 -0.89
N PHE A 62 12.65 -6.49 -0.76
CA PHE A 62 14.03 -5.94 -0.74
C PHE A 62 14.63 -5.68 -2.12
N LYS A 63 14.11 -6.28 -3.19
CA LYS A 63 14.59 -6.00 -4.54
C LYS A 63 14.42 -4.52 -4.93
N TYR A 64 13.52 -3.83 -4.24
CA TYR A 64 13.11 -2.46 -4.54
C TYR A 64 13.52 -1.44 -3.46
N VAL A 65 14.32 -1.84 -2.47
CA VAL A 65 14.91 -0.98 -1.41
C VAL A 65 16.41 -0.89 -1.64
#